data_AF-A0A7X0BZR0-F1
#
_entry.id   AF-A0A7X0BZR0-F1
#
_cell.length_a   1.000
_cell.length_b   1.000
_cell.length_c   1.000
_cell.angle_alpha   90.00
_cell.angle_beta   90.00
_cell.angle_gamma   90.00
#
_symmetry.space_group_name_H-M   'P 1'
#
loop_
_entity.id
_entity.type
_entity.pdbx_description
1 polymer ?
#
loop_
_entity_poly.entity_id
_entity_poly.type
_entity_poly.pdbx_seq_one_letter_code
_entity_poly.pdbx_strand_id
1 'polypeptide(L)'
;MRFEEQLLMDLKTEMTARNERSRRVGRRLLAGAAVAGLAAVAAVAMPLLTGPEPAYAVSENANGTITVELKEFRDADKLEQDLKDVGVNADITYLKPYTKCQDGRGTLVGGEYDTPEEWRQSVHYKVARPGPKSFVIDPRYVGKGQTVALEFTENPKGPFKSQLNASVIEGSVKPCVPVHDPTQLG
;
A
#
# COMPACT_ATOMS: atom_id res chain seq x y z
N MET A 1 -0.19 23.03 39.56
CA MET A 1 -0.09 23.01 38.08
C MET A 1 0.13 21.56 37.67
N ARG A 2 -0.62 21.04 36.69
CA ARG A 2 -0.64 19.59 36.38
C ARG A 2 0.43 19.25 35.35
N PHE A 3 1.11 18.13 35.57
CA PHE A 3 2.22 17.62 34.76
C PHE A 3 1.89 17.53 33.25
N GLU A 4 0.63 17.32 32.92
CA GLU A 4 0.10 17.25 31.55
C GLU A 4 0.21 18.57 30.78
N GLU A 5 0.10 19.72 31.47
CA GLU A 5 0.20 21.04 30.82
C GLU A 5 1.64 21.37 30.41
N GLN A 6 2.64 20.88 31.17
CA GLN A 6 4.05 21.04 30.82
C GLN A 6 4.43 20.20 29.60
N LEU A 7 3.93 18.96 29.50
CA LEU A 7 4.16 18.11 28.33
C LEU A 7 3.54 18.70 27.06
N LEU A 8 2.34 19.28 27.17
CA LEU A 8 1.68 19.94 26.04
C LEU A 8 2.40 21.22 25.61
N MET A 9 2.98 21.97 26.55
CA MET A 9 3.78 23.16 26.22
C MET A 9 5.11 22.79 25.56
N ASP A 10 5.81 21.75 26.05
CA ASP A 10 7.06 21.29 25.41
C ASP A 10 6.81 20.76 24.00
N LEU A 11 5.74 19.99 23.78
CA LEU A 11 5.38 19.48 22.46
C LEU A 11 5.03 20.61 21.48
N LYS A 12 4.28 21.62 21.93
CA LYS A 12 3.95 22.79 21.09
C LYS A 12 5.20 23.58 20.73
N THR A 13 6.09 23.80 21.69
CA THR A 13 7.35 24.52 21.48
C THR A 13 8.25 23.79 20.49
N GLU A 14 8.29 22.47 20.55
CA GLU A 14 9.04 21.67 19.58
C GLU A 14 8.44 21.75 18.17
N MET A 15 7.11 21.74 18.06
CA MET A 15 6.42 21.86 16.78
C MET A 15 6.56 23.24 16.13
N THR A 16 6.48 24.34 16.92
CA THR A 16 6.72 25.70 16.39
C THR A 16 8.17 25.88 15.96
N ALA A 17 9.14 25.36 16.71
CA ALA A 17 10.55 25.38 16.31
C ALA A 17 10.80 24.61 15.00
N ARG A 18 10.18 23.44 14.81
CA ARG A 18 10.26 22.67 13.55
C ARG A 18 9.64 23.43 12.38
N ASN A 19 8.48 24.07 12.57
CA ASN A 19 7.78 24.83 11.53
C ASN A 19 8.56 26.10 11.12
N GLU A 20 9.16 26.80 12.07
CA GLU A 20 10.03 27.94 11.79
C GLU A 20 11.32 27.55 11.05
N ARG A 21 11.91 26.38 11.39
CA ARG A 21 13.08 25.85 10.69
C ARG A 21 12.74 25.52 9.24
N SER A 22 11.57 24.93 8.99
CA SER A 22 11.05 24.66 7.64
C SER A 22 10.88 25.96 6.80
N ARG A 23 10.25 27.00 7.37
CA ARG A 23 10.09 28.30 6.68
C ARG A 23 11.41 29.02 6.41
N ARG A 24 12.39 28.92 7.31
CA ARG A 24 13.72 29.52 7.13
C ARG A 24 14.53 28.85 6.03
N VAL A 25 14.37 27.54 5.84
CA VAL A 25 15.04 26.78 4.77
C VAL A 25 14.46 27.14 3.41
N GLY A 26 13.13 27.23 3.27
CA GLY A 26 12.48 27.59 1.99
C GLY A 26 12.84 29.00 1.47
N ARG A 27 13.18 29.94 2.36
CA ARG A 27 13.47 31.34 2.00
C ARG A 27 14.95 31.61 1.72
N ARG A 28 15.85 30.67 2.03
CA ARG A 28 17.31 30.80 1.87
C ARG A 28 17.88 30.06 0.66
N LEU A 29 17.09 29.23 -0.02
CA LEU A 29 17.54 28.45 -1.19
C LEU A 29 17.62 29.27 -2.50
N LEU A 30 17.37 30.59 -2.47
CA LEU A 30 17.54 31.47 -3.63
C LEU A 30 18.89 32.21 -3.66
N ALA A 31 19.81 31.93 -2.73
CA ALA A 31 21.14 32.55 -2.76
C ALA A 31 22.23 31.59 -2.24
N GLY A 32 23.14 31.22 -3.14
CA GLY A 32 24.50 30.81 -2.76
C GLY A 32 24.77 29.30 -2.80
N ALA A 33 25.60 28.89 -3.76
CA ALA A 33 26.24 27.59 -3.81
C ALA A 33 27.17 27.37 -2.60
N ALA A 34 27.12 26.21 -1.95
CA ALA A 34 28.25 25.58 -1.26
C ALA A 34 27.92 24.13 -0.89
N VAL A 35 28.90 23.26 -1.14
CA VAL A 35 28.92 21.81 -0.98
C VAL A 35 28.71 21.40 0.49
N ALA A 36 27.71 20.56 0.75
CA ALA A 36 27.66 19.69 1.93
C ALA A 36 26.74 18.50 1.62
N GLY A 37 27.25 17.28 1.82
CA GLY A 37 26.56 16.03 1.55
C GLY A 37 25.19 16.00 2.24
N LEU A 38 24.15 16.03 1.42
CA LEU A 38 22.78 15.81 1.83
C LEU A 38 22.40 14.45 1.26
N ALA A 39 22.06 13.51 2.13
CA ALA A 39 21.30 12.34 1.76
C ALA A 39 20.04 12.84 1.06
N ALA A 40 20.05 12.79 -0.27
CA ALA A 40 18.91 13.15 -1.08
C ALA A 40 17.88 12.05 -0.86
N VAL A 41 16.88 12.33 -0.01
CA VAL A 41 15.58 11.71 -0.20
C VAL A 41 15.15 12.21 -1.57
N ALA A 42 15.23 11.36 -2.58
CA ALA A 42 14.70 11.67 -3.90
C ALA A 42 13.18 11.77 -3.75
N ALA A 43 12.71 12.95 -3.37
CA ALA A 43 11.30 13.31 -3.50
C ALA A 43 11.04 13.42 -4.99
N VAL A 44 10.65 12.30 -5.60
CA VAL A 44 10.13 12.30 -6.97
C VAL A 44 8.95 13.27 -6.97
N ALA A 45 9.01 14.24 -7.87
CA ALA A 45 8.08 15.35 -7.97
C ALA A 45 6.64 14.84 -7.97
N MET A 46 5.89 15.07 -6.88
CA MET A 46 4.44 14.99 -6.95
C MET A 46 3.99 16.19 -7.78
N PRO A 47 3.37 16.00 -8.96
CA PRO A 47 2.78 17.12 -9.65
C PRO A 47 1.70 17.68 -8.73
N LEU A 48 1.67 19.00 -8.53
CA LEU A 48 0.56 19.69 -7.90
C LEU A 48 -0.64 19.58 -8.86
N LEU A 49 -1.30 18.41 -8.90
CA LEU A 49 -2.52 18.21 -9.65
C LEU A 49 -3.65 18.92 -8.92
N THR A 50 -4.10 20.05 -9.48
CA THR A 50 -5.41 20.63 -9.21
C THR A 50 -6.52 19.79 -9.88
N GLY A 51 -6.52 18.49 -9.61
CA GLY A 51 -7.50 17.51 -10.08
C GLY A 51 -8.24 16.86 -8.91
N PRO A 52 -9.28 16.04 -9.18
CA PRO A 52 -9.91 15.24 -8.14
C PRO A 52 -8.85 14.37 -7.45
N GLU A 53 -9.04 14.14 -6.14
CA GLU A 53 -8.07 13.38 -5.34
C GLU A 53 -7.90 11.95 -5.92
N PRO A 54 -6.66 11.45 -6.06
CA PRO A 54 -6.43 10.14 -6.64
C PRO A 54 -7.04 9.03 -5.77
N ALA A 55 -7.52 7.95 -6.41
CA ALA A 55 -8.14 6.82 -5.71
C ALA A 55 -7.14 6.00 -4.87
N TYR A 56 -5.85 6.16 -5.11
CA TYR A 56 -4.78 5.50 -4.40
C TYR A 56 -3.48 6.32 -4.44
N ALA A 57 -2.48 5.91 -3.69
CA ALA A 57 -1.10 6.38 -3.79
C ALA A 57 -0.12 5.21 -3.71
N VAL A 58 0.90 5.20 -4.57
CA VAL A 58 1.98 4.21 -4.58
C VAL A 58 3.26 4.89 -4.13
N SER A 59 4.02 4.26 -3.22
CA SER A 59 5.28 4.79 -2.69
C SER A 59 6.30 3.68 -2.54
N GLU A 60 7.48 3.83 -3.14
CA GLU A 60 8.61 2.95 -2.91
C GLU A 60 9.30 3.30 -1.57
N ASN A 61 9.57 2.27 -0.77
CA ASN A 61 10.30 2.41 0.49
C ASN A 61 11.78 2.09 0.29
N ALA A 62 12.64 2.67 1.12
CA ALA A 62 14.10 2.46 1.06
C ALA A 62 14.55 0.99 1.24
N ASN A 63 13.70 0.13 1.79
CA ASN A 63 13.95 -1.30 1.94
C ASN A 63 13.53 -2.15 0.72
N GLY A 64 13.11 -1.50 -0.39
CA GLY A 64 12.65 -2.16 -1.61
C GLY A 64 11.21 -2.67 -1.58
N THR A 65 10.45 -2.40 -0.51
CA THR A 65 9.00 -2.67 -0.48
C THR A 65 8.21 -1.51 -1.06
N ILE A 66 6.97 -1.77 -1.48
CA ILE A 66 6.07 -0.76 -2.04
C ILE A 66 4.89 -0.61 -1.11
N THR A 67 4.63 0.60 -0.64
CA THR A 67 3.42 0.94 0.10
C THR A 67 2.36 1.42 -0.88
N VAL A 68 1.16 0.84 -0.79
CA VAL A 68 -0.01 1.32 -1.53
C VAL A 68 -1.08 1.76 -0.53
N GLU A 69 -1.46 3.02 -0.58
CA GLU A 69 -2.59 3.57 0.16
C GLU A 69 -3.82 3.59 -0.73
N LEU A 70 -4.86 2.83 -0.37
CA LEU A 70 -6.11 2.77 -1.13
C LEU A 70 -7.15 3.69 -0.47
N LYS A 71 -7.57 4.74 -1.21
CA LYS A 71 -8.54 5.72 -0.74
C LYS A 71 -9.96 5.38 -1.21
N GLU A 72 -10.07 4.93 -2.46
CA GLU A 72 -11.31 4.55 -3.12
C GLU A 72 -11.12 3.27 -3.93
N PHE A 73 -12.14 2.41 -4.00
CA PHE A 73 -12.13 1.14 -4.73
C PHE A 73 -12.43 1.35 -6.22
N ARG A 74 -11.60 2.13 -6.91
CA ARG A 74 -11.69 2.38 -8.36
C ARG A 74 -10.29 2.49 -8.96
N ASP A 75 -10.23 2.63 -10.28
CA ASP A 75 -8.97 2.80 -11.03
C ASP A 75 -7.99 1.61 -10.86
N ALA A 76 -8.51 0.37 -10.83
CA ALA A 76 -7.71 -0.86 -10.71
C ALA A 76 -6.63 -0.96 -11.82
N ASP A 77 -7.03 -0.80 -13.09
CA ASP A 77 -6.12 -0.85 -14.24
C ASP A 77 -4.95 0.15 -14.14
N LYS A 78 -5.21 1.34 -13.57
CA LYS A 78 -4.15 2.34 -13.37
C LYS A 78 -3.20 1.93 -12.26
N LEU A 79 -3.73 1.39 -11.16
CA LEU A 79 -2.89 0.89 -10.07
C LEU A 79 -2.04 -0.31 -10.52
N GLU A 80 -2.60 -1.21 -11.33
CA GLU A 80 -1.84 -2.29 -11.96
C GLU A 80 -0.70 -1.76 -12.82
N GLN A 81 -0.95 -0.74 -13.64
CA GLN A 81 0.07 -0.12 -14.46
C GLN A 81 1.16 0.56 -13.61
N ASP A 82 0.78 1.32 -12.59
CA ASP A 82 1.73 1.99 -11.68
C ASP A 82 2.60 0.96 -10.92
N LEU A 83 2.01 -0.17 -10.51
CA LEU A 83 2.75 -1.28 -9.89
C LEU A 83 3.71 -1.95 -10.88
N LYS A 84 3.29 -2.09 -12.15
CA LYS A 84 4.12 -2.65 -13.20
C LYS A 84 5.33 -1.76 -13.52
N ASP A 85 5.15 -0.44 -13.49
CA ASP A 85 6.23 0.53 -13.70
C ASP A 85 7.32 0.45 -12.62
N VAL A 86 6.94 0.01 -11.41
CA VAL A 86 7.88 -0.28 -10.30
C VAL A 86 8.25 -1.76 -10.19
N GLY A 87 7.98 -2.55 -11.24
CA GLY A 87 8.46 -3.91 -11.40
C GLY A 87 7.58 -5.01 -10.78
N VAL A 88 6.35 -4.72 -10.38
CA VAL A 88 5.40 -5.70 -9.85
C VAL A 88 4.28 -5.94 -10.85
N ASN A 89 4.19 -7.16 -11.39
CA ASN A 89 3.02 -7.56 -12.17
C ASN A 89 1.89 -7.92 -11.22
N ALA A 90 0.79 -7.17 -11.25
CA ALA A 90 -0.35 -7.36 -10.36
C ALA A 90 -1.66 -7.49 -11.14
N ASP A 91 -2.61 -8.25 -10.57
CA ASP A 91 -4.03 -8.28 -10.94
C ASP A 91 -4.81 -7.76 -9.74
N ILE A 92 -5.61 -6.71 -9.92
CA ILE A 92 -6.30 -6.01 -8.85
C ILE A 92 -7.79 -6.13 -9.05
N THR A 93 -8.42 -6.77 -8.07
CA THR A 93 -9.87 -6.95 -8.07
C THR A 93 -10.48 -6.26 -6.86
N TYR A 94 -11.46 -5.40 -7.09
CA TYR A 94 -12.30 -4.82 -6.04
C TYR A 94 -13.63 -5.56 -5.95
N LEU A 95 -13.97 -6.04 -4.76
CA LEU A 95 -15.10 -6.90 -4.48
C LEU A 95 -16.07 -6.24 -3.52
N LYS A 96 -17.36 -6.54 -3.72
CA LYS A 96 -18.42 -6.09 -2.81
C LYS A 96 -18.39 -6.89 -1.50
N PRO A 97 -18.98 -6.36 -0.42
CA PRO A 97 -19.00 -7.07 0.86
C PRO A 97 -19.58 -8.48 0.71
N TYR A 98 -19.04 -9.44 1.48
CA TYR A 98 -19.47 -10.85 1.49
C TYR A 98 -19.30 -11.59 0.15
N THR A 99 -18.35 -11.14 -0.67
CA THR A 99 -17.97 -11.83 -1.91
C THR A 99 -16.47 -12.11 -1.96
N LYS A 100 -16.14 -13.20 -2.65
CA LYS A 100 -14.78 -13.58 -3.04
C LYS A 100 -14.75 -13.89 -4.53
N CYS A 101 -13.57 -13.93 -5.14
CA CYS A 101 -13.48 -14.52 -6.47
C CYS A 101 -13.63 -16.05 -6.39
N GLN A 102 -14.22 -16.64 -7.43
CA GLN A 102 -14.23 -18.10 -7.58
C GLN A 102 -12.80 -18.64 -7.60
N ASP A 103 -12.59 -19.75 -6.89
CA ASP A 103 -11.28 -20.41 -6.79
C ASP A 103 -10.78 -20.89 -8.17
N GLY A 104 -9.48 -21.15 -8.31
CA GLY A 104 -8.89 -21.63 -9.57
C GLY A 104 -8.58 -20.54 -10.60
N ARG A 105 -8.34 -19.30 -10.13
CA ARG A 105 -7.89 -18.16 -10.95
C ARG A 105 -6.49 -18.35 -11.54
N GLY A 106 -5.72 -19.33 -11.08
CA GLY A 106 -4.41 -19.67 -11.60
C GLY A 106 -3.72 -20.72 -10.73
N THR A 107 -2.48 -21.08 -11.08
CA THR A 107 -1.66 -21.99 -10.28
C THR A 107 -0.95 -21.20 -9.18
N LEU A 108 -1.22 -21.53 -7.92
CA LEU A 108 -0.61 -20.87 -6.77
C LEU A 108 0.87 -21.24 -6.64
N VAL A 109 1.72 -20.22 -6.47
CA VAL A 109 3.14 -20.41 -6.17
C VAL A 109 3.29 -20.94 -4.74
N GLY A 110 3.93 -22.10 -4.59
CA GLY A 110 4.09 -22.74 -3.28
C GLY A 110 2.94 -23.70 -2.92
N GLY A 111 1.94 -23.86 -3.80
CA GLY A 111 0.84 -24.80 -3.62
C GLY A 111 -0.38 -24.22 -2.92
N GLU A 112 -1.41 -25.06 -2.76
CA GLU A 112 -2.61 -24.73 -2.00
C GLU A 112 -2.33 -24.75 -0.49
N TYR A 113 -3.20 -24.09 0.27
CA TYR A 113 -3.17 -24.06 1.73
C TYR A 113 -4.59 -24.30 2.25
N ASP A 114 -4.71 -25.10 3.31
CA ASP A 114 -6.01 -25.51 3.86
C ASP A 114 -6.35 -24.72 5.13
N THR A 115 -5.33 -24.14 5.78
CA THR A 115 -5.47 -23.44 7.06
C THR A 115 -4.96 -22.00 7.04
N PRO A 116 -5.49 -21.12 7.90
CA PRO A 116 -4.96 -19.76 8.08
C PRO A 116 -3.49 -19.73 8.51
N GLU A 117 -3.04 -20.72 9.29
CA GLU A 117 -1.66 -20.89 9.73
C GLU A 117 -0.72 -21.15 8.56
N GLU A 118 -1.09 -22.07 7.66
CA GLU A 118 -0.33 -22.38 6.45
C GLU A 118 -0.26 -21.15 5.53
N TRP A 119 -1.39 -20.45 5.36
CA TRP A 119 -1.43 -19.22 4.57
C TRP A 119 -0.47 -18.16 5.14
N ARG A 120 -0.45 -17.94 6.45
CA ARG A 120 0.46 -16.99 7.11
C ARG A 120 1.94 -17.32 6.91
N GLN A 121 2.29 -18.58 6.69
CA GLN A 121 3.66 -19.02 6.43
C GLN A 121 4.03 -19.02 4.94
N SER A 122 3.02 -18.97 4.06
CA SER A 122 3.15 -19.04 2.61
C SER A 122 3.75 -17.76 2.00
N VAL A 123 4.07 -17.84 0.70
CA VAL A 123 4.48 -16.67 -0.11
C VAL A 123 3.34 -15.66 -0.26
N HIS A 124 2.09 -16.12 -0.25
CA HIS A 124 0.88 -15.31 -0.43
C HIS A 124 0.71 -14.25 0.67
N TYR A 125 1.01 -14.60 1.91
CA TYR A 125 1.03 -13.61 3.02
C TYR A 125 2.29 -12.72 2.99
N LYS A 126 3.43 -13.26 2.56
CA LYS A 126 4.70 -12.53 2.57
C LYS A 126 4.76 -11.45 1.50
N VAL A 127 4.17 -11.69 0.33
CA VAL A 127 4.20 -10.78 -0.83
C VAL A 127 3.39 -9.51 -0.58
N ALA A 128 2.24 -9.58 0.10
CA ALA A 128 1.42 -8.41 0.35
C ALA A 128 0.76 -8.49 1.74
N ARG A 129 1.03 -7.49 2.57
CA ARG A 129 0.60 -7.46 3.98
C ARG A 129 -0.29 -6.25 4.25
N PRO A 130 -1.42 -6.43 4.96
CA PRO A 130 -2.27 -5.31 5.34
C PRO A 130 -1.56 -4.40 6.35
N GLY A 131 -1.78 -3.10 6.20
CA GLY A 131 -1.44 -2.05 7.15
C GLY A 131 -2.69 -1.24 7.54
N PRO A 132 -2.57 -0.25 8.45
CA PRO A 132 -3.74 0.42 9.01
C PRO A 132 -4.63 1.19 8.01
N LYS A 133 -4.02 1.75 6.96
CA LYS A 133 -4.70 2.47 5.86
C LYS A 133 -4.09 2.15 4.49
N SER A 134 -3.23 1.15 4.45
CA SER A 134 -2.41 0.82 3.29
C SER A 134 -2.16 -0.68 3.27
N PHE A 135 -1.51 -1.16 2.23
CA PHE A 135 -0.88 -2.46 2.20
C PHE A 135 0.53 -2.32 1.68
N VAL A 136 1.38 -3.27 2.08
CA VAL A 136 2.79 -3.28 1.69
C VAL A 136 3.03 -4.49 0.82
N ILE A 137 3.47 -4.25 -0.41
CA ILE A 137 3.96 -5.27 -1.33
C ILE A 137 5.47 -5.42 -1.12
N ASP A 138 5.94 -6.65 -1.07
CA ASP A 138 7.36 -7.00 -1.05
C ASP A 138 7.73 -7.72 -2.35
N PRO A 139 8.27 -6.99 -3.36
CA PRO A 139 8.57 -7.52 -4.69
C PRO A 139 9.55 -8.70 -4.68
N ARG A 140 10.31 -8.91 -3.60
CA ARG A 140 11.27 -10.03 -3.48
C ARG A 140 10.60 -11.39 -3.49
N TYR A 141 9.30 -11.45 -3.23
CA TYR A 141 8.48 -12.66 -3.29
C TYR A 141 7.78 -12.85 -4.63
N VAL A 142 8.07 -12.00 -5.62
CA VAL A 142 7.51 -12.07 -6.98
C VAL A 142 8.61 -12.50 -7.94
N GLY A 143 8.54 -13.75 -8.40
CA GLY A 143 9.44 -14.31 -9.40
C GLY A 143 9.14 -13.81 -10.81
N LYS A 144 10.07 -14.07 -11.75
CA LYS A 144 9.86 -13.76 -13.16
C LYS A 144 8.69 -14.56 -13.72
N GLY A 145 7.76 -13.87 -14.40
CA GLY A 145 6.57 -14.51 -14.97
C GLY A 145 5.48 -14.83 -13.95
N GLN A 146 5.63 -14.42 -12.69
CA GLN A 146 4.58 -14.53 -11.67
C GLN A 146 3.77 -13.24 -11.60
N THR A 147 2.52 -13.36 -11.17
CA THR A 147 1.59 -12.24 -10.98
C THR A 147 1.05 -12.26 -9.56
N VAL A 148 0.97 -11.08 -8.94
CA VAL A 148 0.35 -10.91 -7.62
C VAL A 148 -1.13 -10.57 -7.81
N ALA A 149 -2.02 -11.52 -7.53
CA ALA A 149 -3.45 -11.25 -7.44
C ALA A 149 -3.75 -10.61 -6.08
N LEU A 150 -4.33 -9.41 -6.11
CA LEU A 150 -4.73 -8.62 -4.96
C LEU A 150 -6.24 -8.39 -5.02
N GLU A 151 -6.97 -9.07 -4.14
CA GLU A 151 -8.42 -8.98 -4.03
C GLU A 151 -8.76 -8.16 -2.79
N PHE A 152 -9.44 -7.03 -2.99
CA PHE A 152 -9.92 -6.17 -1.91
C PHE A 152 -11.42 -6.29 -1.77
N THR A 153 -11.88 -6.91 -0.69
CA THR A 153 -13.31 -7.00 -0.37
C THR A 153 -13.69 -5.85 0.54
N GLU A 154 -14.65 -5.02 0.12
CA GLU A 154 -15.21 -3.93 0.93
C GLU A 154 -15.67 -4.48 2.30
N ASN A 155 -15.30 -3.79 3.37
CA ASN A 155 -15.61 -4.17 4.75
C ASN A 155 -16.30 -3.00 5.50
N PRO A 156 -17.59 -2.74 5.23
CA PRO A 156 -18.29 -1.57 5.75
C PRO A 156 -18.51 -1.61 7.27
N LYS A 157 -18.37 -2.77 7.89
CA LYS A 157 -18.56 -2.99 9.34
C LYS A 157 -17.25 -3.12 10.12
N GLY A 158 -16.11 -3.23 9.42
CA GLY A 158 -14.82 -3.48 10.03
C GLY A 158 -14.06 -2.21 10.41
N PRO A 159 -13.00 -2.34 11.23
CA PRO A 159 -12.10 -1.23 11.54
C PRO A 159 -11.30 -0.76 10.31
N PHE A 160 -11.20 -1.59 9.28
CA PHE A 160 -10.58 -1.30 7.99
C PHE A 160 -11.65 -1.29 6.90
N LYS A 161 -11.53 -0.38 5.92
CA LYS A 161 -12.50 -0.23 4.82
C LYS A 161 -12.55 -1.43 3.87
N SER A 162 -11.53 -2.28 3.88
CA SER A 162 -11.48 -3.53 3.12
C SER A 162 -10.69 -4.61 3.84
N GLN A 163 -10.92 -5.85 3.41
CA GLN A 163 -10.05 -6.98 3.66
C GLN A 163 -9.20 -7.22 2.40
N LEU A 164 -7.93 -7.56 2.59
CA LEU A 164 -7.01 -7.91 1.51
C LEU A 164 -6.83 -9.43 1.51
N ASN A 165 -7.09 -10.05 0.36
CA ASN A 165 -6.59 -11.38 0.04
C ASN A 165 -5.54 -11.25 -1.05
N ALA A 166 -4.35 -11.80 -0.80
CA ALA A 166 -3.23 -11.74 -1.72
C ALA A 166 -2.82 -13.15 -2.13
N SER A 167 -2.48 -13.33 -3.40
CA SER A 167 -1.99 -14.59 -3.94
C SER A 167 -0.91 -14.37 -4.98
N VAL A 168 0.19 -15.12 -4.92
CA VAL A 168 1.16 -15.19 -6.01
C VAL A 168 0.76 -16.34 -6.94
N ILE A 169 0.56 -16.03 -8.22
CA ILE A 169 0.12 -16.95 -9.26
C ILE A 169 1.21 -17.08 -10.32
N GLU A 170 1.42 -18.30 -10.82
CA GLU A 170 2.26 -18.54 -11.99
C GLU A 170 1.58 -18.02 -13.27
N GLY A 171 2.28 -17.17 -14.02
CA GLY A 171 1.78 -16.63 -15.28
C GLY A 171 0.62 -15.66 -15.10
N SER A 172 -0.34 -15.73 -16.02
CA SER A 172 -1.51 -14.85 -16.05
C SER A 172 -2.61 -15.31 -15.10
N VAL A 173 -3.34 -14.34 -14.53
CA VAL A 173 -4.49 -14.57 -13.66
C VAL A 173 -5.76 -14.58 -14.50
N LYS A 174 -6.65 -15.56 -14.28
CA LYS A 174 -7.96 -15.59 -14.92
C LYS A 174 -8.86 -14.50 -14.35
N PRO A 175 -9.82 -13.96 -15.14
CA PRO A 175 -10.77 -12.96 -14.64
C PRO A 175 -11.52 -13.43 -13.39
N CYS A 176 -11.77 -12.51 -12.47
CA CYS A 176 -12.57 -12.79 -11.28
C CYS A 176 -14.04 -13.02 -11.66
N VAL A 177 -14.60 -14.13 -11.21
CA VAL A 177 -16.05 -14.35 -11.15
C VAL A 177 -16.47 -14.22 -9.69
N PRO A 178 -17.14 -13.13 -9.29
CA PRO A 178 -17.55 -12.96 -7.90
C PRO A 178 -18.56 -14.03 -7.47
N VAL A 179 -18.29 -14.67 -6.34
CA VAL A 179 -19.18 -15.63 -5.67
C VAL A 179 -19.36 -15.22 -4.21
N HIS A 180 -20.40 -15.73 -3.58
CA HIS A 180 -20.62 -15.47 -2.16
C HIS A 180 -19.49 -16.09 -1.32
N ASP A 181 -19.00 -15.33 -0.34
CA ASP A 181 -17.98 -15.79 0.60
C ASP A 181 -18.63 -16.29 1.90
N PRO A 182 -18.70 -17.62 2.10
CA PRO A 182 -19.32 -18.18 3.30
C PRO A 182 -18.49 -17.92 4.57
N THR A 183 -17.21 -17.55 4.45
CA THR A 183 -16.32 -17.31 5.60
C THR A 183 -16.56 -15.95 6.27
N GLN A 184 -17.30 -15.06 5.62
CA GLN A 184 -17.65 -13.73 6.14
C GLN A 184 -19.08 -13.63 6.70
N LEU A 185 -19.78 -14.76 6.80
CA LEU A 185 -21.01 -14.85 7.58
C LEU A 185 -20.62 -15.00 9.06
N GLY A 186 -20.94 -13.96 9.84
CA GLY A 186 -20.60 -13.88 11.27
C GLY A 186 -21.34 -14.88 12.15
#